data_AF-A0A847J0J6-F1
#
_entry.id   AF-A0A847J0J6-F1
#
_cell.length_a   1.000
_cell.length_b   1.000
_cell.length_c   1.000
_cell.angle_alpha   90.00
_cell.angle_beta   90.00
_cell.angle_gamma   90.00
#
_symmetry.space_group_name_H-M   'P 1'
#
loop_
_entity.id
_entity.type
_entity.pdbx_description
1 polymer ?
#
loop_
_entity_poly.entity_id
_entity_poly.type
_entity_poly.pdbx_seq_one_letter_code
_entity_poly.pdbx_strand_id
1 'polypeptide(L)'
;LLPSDVQAMLSRVFTQISRVILKHGGTIDKYTGDCVMAFWGAPTQTSNHANQAVLAALDMVDALAEINLVQQRLGMPNVQVGIGINTGMMCVGDMGSEIRRSYTAVGDAVNLASRLQELSKTYSVAILVSTTTMSHAKTFVWQEVDKVRVHGKTQVLSIYTPMARTIAENAAIGSHNTDDNVNQKYEKDELALWQLALQAYRLQQWDISNRYLKELIAINPSNMMYAFYLRRIALLRLQSLDSSWDGTSDFS
;
A
#
# COMPACT_ATOMS: atom_id res chain seq x y z
N LEU A 1 -1.10 -1.65 27.92
CA LEU A 1 0.37 -1.80 27.83
C LEU A 1 0.99 -0.70 28.67
N LEU A 2 2.03 -1.00 29.45
CA LEU A 2 2.79 0.06 30.12
C LEU A 2 3.58 0.85 29.06
N PRO A 3 3.96 2.12 29.32
CA PRO A 3 4.78 2.90 28.39
C PRO A 3 6.06 2.18 27.95
N SER A 4 6.70 1.44 28.85
CA SER A 4 7.89 0.61 28.57
C SER A 4 7.61 -0.52 27.56
N ASP A 5 6.44 -1.15 27.65
CA ASP A 5 6.07 -2.26 26.76
C ASP A 5 5.81 -1.74 25.35
N VAL A 6 5.18 -0.56 25.24
CA VAL A 6 4.95 0.12 23.96
C VAL A 6 6.28 0.50 23.32
N GLN A 7 7.20 1.07 24.10
CA GLN A 7 8.53 1.44 23.61
C GLN A 7 9.33 0.21 23.12
N ALA A 8 9.32 -0.88 23.87
CA ALA A 8 10.00 -2.12 23.49
C ALA A 8 9.39 -2.73 22.22
N MET A 9 8.06 -2.73 22.12
CA MET A 9 7.35 -3.17 20.92
C MET A 9 7.72 -2.34 19.69
N LEU A 10 7.65 -1.01 19.79
CA LEU A 10 8.02 -0.10 18.70
C LEU A 10 9.47 -0.29 18.28
N SER A 11 10.39 -0.39 19.25
CA SER A 11 11.81 -0.61 18.97
C SER A 11 12.06 -1.90 18.18
N ARG A 12 11.34 -2.99 18.50
CA ARG A 12 11.43 -4.25 17.77
C ARG A 12 10.89 -4.12 16.35
N VAL A 13 9.72 -3.48 16.18
CA VAL A 13 9.11 -3.25 14.86
C VAL A 13 10.05 -2.38 14.00
N PHE A 14 10.48 -1.22 14.51
CA PHE A 14 11.40 -0.34 13.79
C PHE A 14 12.70 -1.01 13.43
N THR A 15 13.25 -1.86 14.30
CA THR A 15 14.48 -2.61 13.98
C THR A 15 14.27 -3.52 12.78
N GLN A 16 13.17 -4.28 12.72
CA GLN A 16 12.91 -5.19 11.61
C GLN A 16 12.60 -4.44 10.31
N ILE A 17 11.73 -3.42 10.38
CA ILE A 17 11.39 -2.60 9.22
C ILE A 17 12.64 -1.92 8.66
N SER A 18 13.51 -1.38 9.51
CA SER A 18 14.76 -0.75 9.09
C SER A 18 15.71 -1.72 8.40
N ARG A 19 15.82 -2.96 8.90
CA ARG A 19 16.61 -4.00 8.24
C ARG A 19 16.08 -4.31 6.85
N VAL A 20 14.76 -4.39 6.68
CA VAL A 20 14.14 -4.61 5.37
C VAL A 20 14.40 -3.44 4.43
N ILE A 21 14.23 -2.19 4.88
CA ILE A 21 14.54 -0.99 4.07
C ILE A 21 15.99 -1.05 3.55
N LEU A 22 16.95 -1.29 4.44
CA LEU A 22 18.36 -1.34 4.10
C LEU A 22 18.71 -2.52 3.18
N LYS A 23 18.10 -3.70 3.41
CA LYS A 23 18.26 -4.90 2.56
C LYS A 23 17.90 -4.61 1.10
N HIS A 24 16.88 -3.79 0.87
CA HIS A 24 16.42 -3.39 -0.47
C HIS A 24 17.03 -2.05 -0.93
N GLY A 25 18.17 -1.64 -0.34
CA GLY A 25 18.91 -0.46 -0.78
C GLY A 25 18.21 0.88 -0.53
N GLY A 26 17.25 0.92 0.39
CA GLY A 26 16.59 2.15 0.80
C GLY A 26 17.42 2.95 1.80
N THR A 27 17.28 4.27 1.76
CA THR A 27 17.87 5.18 2.73
C THR A 27 16.81 5.60 3.73
N ILE A 28 17.04 5.36 5.02
CA ILE A 28 16.16 5.81 6.10
C ILE A 28 16.41 7.30 6.34
N ASP A 29 15.36 8.12 6.24
CA ASP A 29 15.39 9.56 6.49
C ASP A 29 15.25 9.84 8.00
N LYS A 30 14.11 9.43 8.57
CA LYS A 30 13.76 9.71 9.96
C LYS A 30 12.65 8.81 10.48
N TYR A 31 12.52 8.80 11.80
CA TYR A 31 11.36 8.27 12.52
C TYR A 31 10.50 9.45 13.02
N THR A 32 9.19 9.36 12.88
CA THR A 32 8.25 10.39 13.34
C THR A 32 7.05 9.73 14.00
N GLY A 33 7.01 9.75 15.34
CA GLY A 33 6.02 8.97 16.09
C GLY A 33 6.23 7.47 15.87
N ASP A 34 5.22 6.82 15.31
CA ASP A 34 5.20 5.42 14.89
C ASP A 34 5.53 5.21 13.39
N CYS A 35 5.84 6.29 12.66
CA CYS A 35 6.17 6.24 11.25
C CYS A 35 7.69 6.18 11.01
N VAL A 36 8.10 5.45 9.98
CA VAL A 36 9.43 5.52 9.38
C VAL A 36 9.33 6.11 7.98
N MET A 37 10.20 7.07 7.68
CA MET A 37 10.33 7.64 6.34
C MET A 37 11.60 7.10 5.69
N ALA A 38 11.49 6.63 4.46
CA ALA A 38 12.61 6.16 3.66
C ALA A 38 12.42 6.51 2.18
N PHE A 39 13.53 6.56 1.44
CA PHE A 39 13.53 6.81 0.00
C PHE A 39 14.57 5.95 -0.72
N TRP A 40 14.36 5.77 -2.02
CA TRP A 40 15.24 5.02 -2.92
C TRP A 40 15.69 5.90 -4.07
N GLY A 41 16.90 5.66 -4.59
CA GLY A 41 17.47 6.47 -5.68
C GLY A 41 18.32 7.66 -5.21
N ALA A 42 18.57 7.78 -3.90
CA ALA A 42 19.54 8.69 -3.32
C ALA A 42 20.14 8.07 -2.04
N PRO A 43 21.41 8.36 -1.69
CA PRO A 43 22.38 9.17 -2.45
C PRO A 43 22.83 8.50 -3.74
N THR A 44 22.72 7.18 -3.84
CA THR A 44 23.05 6.42 -5.05
C THR A 44 21.83 6.34 -5.96
N GLN A 45 21.96 6.88 -7.17
CA GLN A 45 20.90 6.81 -8.17
C GLN A 45 20.71 5.36 -8.66
N THR A 46 19.46 4.94 -8.80
CA THR A 46 19.12 3.64 -9.39
C THR A 46 17.82 3.76 -10.17
N SER A 47 17.76 3.24 -11.39
CA SER A 47 16.52 3.18 -12.18
C SER A 47 15.53 2.16 -11.62
N ASN A 48 15.97 1.26 -10.75
CA ASN A 48 15.15 0.21 -10.15
C ASN A 48 14.50 0.64 -8.81
N HIS A 49 14.56 1.92 -8.46
CA HIS A 49 14.10 2.44 -7.16
C HIS A 49 12.66 2.04 -6.82
N ALA A 50 11.75 2.04 -7.81
CA ALA A 50 10.33 1.74 -7.59
C ALA A 50 10.11 0.27 -7.26
N ASN A 51 10.75 -0.65 -7.99
CA ASN A 51 10.67 -2.08 -7.68
C ASN A 51 11.24 -2.38 -6.29
N GLN A 52 12.40 -1.81 -5.95
CA GLN A 52 13.03 -2.02 -4.65
C GLN A 52 12.16 -1.52 -3.49
N ALA A 53 11.53 -0.35 -3.64
CA ALA A 53 10.59 0.16 -2.64
C ALA A 53 9.38 -0.77 -2.44
N VAL A 54 8.83 -1.32 -3.52
CA VAL A 54 7.68 -2.25 -3.47
C VAL A 54 8.09 -3.61 -2.88
N LEU A 55 9.26 -4.14 -3.25
CA LEU A 55 9.82 -5.35 -2.63
C LEU A 55 10.02 -5.16 -1.12
N ALA A 56 10.57 -4.02 -0.72
CA ALA A 56 10.74 -3.69 0.68
C ALA A 56 9.40 -3.66 1.41
N ALA A 57 8.37 -3.05 0.82
CA ALA A 57 7.05 -3.00 1.43
C ALA A 57 6.40 -4.38 1.61
N LEU A 58 6.55 -5.28 0.63
CA LEU A 58 6.09 -6.66 0.76
C LEU A 58 6.84 -7.41 1.88
N ASP A 59 8.17 -7.37 1.86
CA ASP A 59 9.01 -8.00 2.90
C ASP A 59 8.73 -7.39 4.30
N MET A 60 8.33 -6.13 4.40
CA MET A 60 7.91 -5.48 5.66
C MET A 60 6.60 -6.05 6.19
N VAL A 61 5.63 -6.32 5.33
CA VAL A 61 4.36 -6.94 5.70
C VAL A 61 4.60 -8.36 6.23
N ASP A 62 5.44 -9.13 5.53
CA ASP A 62 5.83 -10.49 5.95
C ASP A 62 6.56 -10.49 7.30
N ALA A 63 7.56 -9.61 7.46
CA ALA A 63 8.29 -9.46 8.71
C ALA A 63 7.36 -9.06 9.88
N LEU A 64 6.34 -8.25 9.62
CA LEU A 64 5.36 -7.88 10.65
C LEU A 64 4.43 -9.03 11.01
N ALA A 65 4.07 -9.89 10.05
CA ALA A 65 3.31 -11.10 10.33
C ALA A 65 4.09 -12.03 11.28
N GLU A 66 5.40 -12.20 11.08
CA GLU A 66 6.25 -12.95 11.99
C GLU A 66 6.30 -12.35 13.40
N ILE A 67 6.43 -11.02 13.49
CA ILE A 67 6.37 -10.31 14.77
C ILE A 67 5.03 -10.58 15.47
N ASN A 68 3.91 -10.54 14.74
CA ASN A 68 2.58 -10.77 15.30
C ASN A 68 2.40 -12.19 15.82
N LEU A 69 2.99 -13.22 15.19
CA LEU A 69 3.00 -14.58 15.72
C LEU A 69 3.74 -14.68 17.07
N VAL A 70 4.77 -13.87 17.28
CA VAL A 70 5.44 -13.76 18.59
C VAL A 70 4.57 -13.00 19.58
N GLN A 71 3.95 -11.88 19.17
CA GLN A 71 3.06 -11.08 20.01
C GLN A 71 1.91 -11.90 20.57
N GLN A 72 1.24 -12.68 19.71
CA GLN A 72 0.12 -13.53 20.11
C GLN A 72 0.52 -14.54 21.18
N ARG A 73 1.70 -15.17 21.04
CA ARG A 73 2.24 -16.09 22.06
C ARG A 73 2.55 -15.40 23.39
N LEU A 74 2.83 -14.10 23.36
CA LEU A 74 3.08 -13.28 24.55
C LEU A 74 1.80 -12.60 25.09
N GLY A 75 0.62 -12.88 24.52
CA GLY A 75 -0.64 -12.21 24.89
C GLY A 75 -0.68 -10.73 24.54
N MET A 76 0.18 -10.28 23.63
CA MET A 76 0.28 -8.89 23.18
C MET A 76 -0.60 -8.65 21.93
N PRO A 77 -1.09 -7.42 21.72
CA PRO A 77 -1.88 -7.09 20.53
C PRO A 77 -1.06 -7.21 19.25
N ASN A 78 -1.74 -7.56 18.16
CA ASN A 78 -1.19 -7.50 16.82
C ASN A 78 -0.91 -6.05 16.43
N VAL A 79 0.18 -5.85 15.68
CA VAL A 79 0.56 -4.59 15.05
C VAL A 79 0.16 -4.65 13.58
N GLN A 80 -0.46 -3.57 13.10
CA GLN A 80 -0.76 -3.38 11.69
C GLN A 80 0.13 -2.27 11.14
N VAL A 81 0.43 -2.32 9.84
CA VAL A 81 1.19 -1.29 9.14
C VAL A 81 0.40 -0.79 7.95
N GLY A 82 0.45 0.52 7.74
CA GLY A 82 0.07 1.16 6.50
C GLY A 82 1.32 1.68 5.81
N ILE A 83 1.47 1.41 4.52
CA ILE A 83 2.64 1.79 3.72
C ILE A 83 2.15 2.55 2.49
N GLY A 84 2.66 3.77 2.30
CA GLY A 84 2.38 4.60 1.13
C GLY A 84 3.64 4.81 0.30
N ILE A 85 3.58 4.52 -1.00
CA ILE A 85 4.75 4.61 -1.90
C ILE A 85 4.41 5.48 -3.11
N ASN A 86 5.20 6.53 -3.31
CA ASN A 86 5.11 7.37 -4.49
C ASN A 86 6.46 7.52 -5.18
N THR A 87 6.45 7.48 -6.51
CA THR A 87 7.56 7.81 -7.38
C THR A 87 7.34 9.20 -7.95
N GLY A 88 8.32 10.09 -7.80
CA GLY A 88 8.27 11.43 -8.36
C GLY A 88 9.53 12.22 -8.06
N MET A 89 9.60 13.42 -8.63
CA MET A 89 10.70 14.35 -8.41
C MET A 89 10.63 14.92 -7.00
N MET A 90 11.78 14.94 -6.30
CA MET A 90 11.94 15.48 -4.96
C MET A 90 13.36 16.01 -4.79
N CYS A 91 13.55 16.95 -3.86
CA CYS A 91 14.87 17.43 -3.49
C CYS A 91 15.39 16.58 -2.33
N VAL A 92 16.57 15.97 -2.50
CA VAL A 92 17.24 15.18 -1.46
C VAL A 92 18.58 15.83 -1.13
N GLY A 93 18.87 16.02 0.15
CA GLY A 93 20.13 16.63 0.59
C GLY A 93 20.12 16.99 2.07
N ASP A 94 21.19 17.63 2.52
CA ASP A 94 21.28 18.18 3.87
C ASP A 94 20.37 19.41 3.99
N MET A 95 19.24 19.24 4.67
CA MET A 95 18.28 20.32 4.92
C MET A 95 18.26 20.68 6.41
N GLY A 96 17.96 21.93 6.72
CA GLY A 96 17.87 22.43 8.10
C GLY A 96 18.58 23.76 8.29
N SER A 97 18.72 24.17 9.54
CA SER A 97 19.47 25.39 9.88
C SER A 97 20.97 25.12 9.93
N GLU A 98 21.76 26.17 10.10
CA GLU A 98 23.20 26.04 10.37
C GLU A 98 23.50 25.24 11.64
N ILE A 99 22.57 25.20 12.59
CA ILE A 99 22.73 24.54 13.90
C ILE A 99 22.31 23.06 13.83
N ARG A 100 21.30 22.72 13.03
CA ARG A 100 20.78 21.35 12.93
C ARG A 100 20.41 21.04 11.49
N ARG A 101 21.17 20.12 10.90
CA ARG A 101 20.94 19.58 9.55
C ARG A 101 20.50 18.13 9.62
N SER A 102 19.76 17.68 8.61
CA SER A 102 19.36 16.29 8.42
C SER A 102 19.32 16.00 6.92
N TYR A 103 19.88 14.86 6.53
CA TYR A 103 19.79 14.38 5.15
C TYR A 103 18.37 13.86 4.90
N THR A 104 17.57 14.60 4.13
CA THR A 104 16.13 14.36 4.02
C THR A 104 15.62 14.65 2.61
N ALA A 105 14.45 14.09 2.28
CA ALA A 105 13.74 14.35 1.04
C ALA A 105 12.57 15.32 1.27
N VAL A 106 12.44 16.33 0.41
CA VAL A 106 11.32 17.29 0.44
C VAL A 106 10.71 17.49 -0.95
N GLY A 107 9.39 17.71 -0.97
CA GLY A 107 8.65 18.02 -2.18
C GLY A 107 7.28 17.34 -2.22
N ASP A 108 6.46 17.73 -3.20
CA ASP A 108 5.11 17.20 -3.39
C ASP A 108 5.05 15.68 -3.50
N ALA A 109 6.07 15.05 -4.07
CA ALA A 109 6.14 13.60 -4.20
C ALA A 109 6.19 12.90 -2.83
N VAL A 110 6.86 13.50 -1.85
CA VAL A 110 6.93 12.98 -0.47
C VAL A 110 5.58 13.12 0.23
N ASN A 111 4.93 14.27 0.08
CA ASN A 111 3.61 14.52 0.65
C ASN A 111 2.56 13.54 0.11
N LEU A 112 2.63 13.20 -1.19
CA LEU A 112 1.74 12.20 -1.77
C LEU A 112 1.97 10.81 -1.15
N ALA A 113 3.22 10.40 -0.93
CA ALA A 113 3.51 9.11 -0.26
C ALA A 113 2.89 9.04 1.15
N SER A 114 3.02 10.11 1.95
CA SER A 114 2.40 10.19 3.29
C SER A 114 0.89 10.04 3.24
N ARG A 115 0.23 10.69 2.27
CA ARG A 115 -1.23 10.60 2.11
C ARG A 115 -1.68 9.22 1.67
N LEU A 116 -0.92 8.57 0.78
CA LEU A 116 -1.19 7.17 0.43
C LEU A 116 -1.06 6.25 1.66
N GLN A 117 -0.10 6.52 2.53
CA GLN A 117 0.06 5.78 3.78
C GLN A 117 -1.18 5.93 4.67
N GLU A 118 -1.71 7.14 4.83
CA GLU A 118 -2.93 7.38 5.59
C GLU A 118 -4.15 6.68 4.98
N LEU A 119 -4.29 6.74 3.65
CA LEU A 119 -5.40 6.10 2.92
C LEU A 119 -5.40 4.57 3.03
N SER A 120 -4.24 3.95 3.25
CA SER A 120 -4.12 2.50 3.36
C SER A 120 -5.06 1.94 4.44
N LYS A 121 -5.20 2.67 5.56
CA LYS A 121 -6.13 2.35 6.64
C LYS A 121 -7.59 2.41 6.20
N THR A 122 -7.96 3.45 5.43
CA THR A 122 -9.34 3.63 4.94
C THR A 122 -9.76 2.46 4.05
N TYR A 123 -8.89 2.07 3.12
CA TYR A 123 -9.16 0.96 2.20
C TYR A 123 -8.89 -0.41 2.82
N SER A 124 -8.37 -0.46 4.05
CA SER A 124 -8.00 -1.69 4.76
C SER A 124 -7.01 -2.55 3.99
N VAL A 125 -6.05 -1.90 3.33
CA VAL A 125 -4.93 -2.54 2.62
C VAL A 125 -3.61 -2.12 3.28
N ALA A 126 -2.61 -3.00 3.31
CA ALA A 126 -1.34 -2.69 3.95
C ALA A 126 -0.47 -1.74 3.11
N ILE A 127 -0.58 -1.80 1.77
CA ILE A 127 0.29 -1.07 0.85
C ILE A 127 -0.58 -0.31 -0.16
N LEU A 128 -0.32 0.99 -0.31
CA LEU A 128 -0.86 1.80 -1.39
C LEU A 128 0.27 2.46 -2.16
N VAL A 129 0.16 2.41 -3.48
CA VAL A 129 1.10 3.04 -4.39
C VAL A 129 0.40 3.96 -5.38
N SER A 130 1.10 5.01 -5.81
CA SER A 130 0.64 5.86 -6.89
C SER A 130 0.73 5.17 -8.25
N THR A 131 0.01 5.72 -9.24
CA THR A 131 0.12 5.28 -10.65
C THR A 131 1.56 5.34 -11.16
N THR A 132 2.36 6.33 -10.72
CA THR A 132 3.77 6.48 -11.14
C THR A 132 4.66 5.40 -10.54
N THR A 133 4.46 5.01 -9.28
CA THR A 133 5.18 3.86 -8.71
C THR A 133 4.81 2.58 -9.46
N MET A 134 3.51 2.34 -9.68
CA MET A 134 3.02 1.16 -10.40
C MET A 134 3.64 1.06 -11.82
N SER A 135 3.71 2.17 -12.56
CA SER A 135 4.23 2.15 -13.94
C SER A 135 5.75 1.92 -14.01
N HIS A 136 6.50 2.35 -13.00
CA HIS A 136 7.93 2.10 -12.88
C HIS A 136 8.24 0.71 -12.28
N ALA A 137 7.34 0.16 -11.48
CA ALA A 137 7.49 -1.12 -10.81
C ALA A 137 6.81 -2.27 -11.58
N LYS A 138 7.46 -2.76 -12.63
CA LYS A 138 6.87 -3.66 -13.63
C LYS A 138 6.84 -5.14 -13.24
N THR A 139 7.45 -5.51 -12.11
CA THR A 139 7.61 -6.91 -11.70
C THR A 139 6.48 -7.42 -10.79
N PHE A 140 5.36 -6.70 -10.71
CA PHE A 140 4.24 -7.03 -9.81
C PHE A 140 2.90 -7.13 -10.54
N VAL A 141 2.02 -7.95 -9.98
CA VAL A 141 0.59 -7.93 -10.29
C VAL A 141 -0.06 -6.85 -9.44
N TRP A 142 -0.79 -5.94 -10.09
CA TRP A 142 -1.38 -4.76 -9.46
C TRP A 142 -2.89 -4.87 -9.41
N GLN A 143 -3.47 -4.56 -8.25
CA GLN A 143 -4.90 -4.32 -8.09
C GLN A 143 -5.15 -2.83 -7.95
N GLU A 144 -5.99 -2.25 -8.82
CA GLU A 144 -6.47 -0.88 -8.66
C GLU A 144 -7.36 -0.80 -7.42
N VAL A 145 -7.04 0.07 -6.47
CA VAL A 145 -7.82 0.20 -5.24
C VAL A 145 -8.93 1.23 -5.41
N ASP A 146 -8.62 2.39 -5.99
CA ASP A 146 -9.58 3.45 -6.24
C ASP A 146 -9.01 4.58 -7.13
N LYS A 147 -9.88 5.52 -7.51
CA LYS A 147 -9.54 6.88 -7.95
C LYS A 147 -9.80 7.85 -6.80
N VAL A 148 -8.78 8.61 -6.43
CA VAL A 148 -8.84 9.55 -5.32
C VAL A 148 -8.48 10.96 -5.80
N ARG A 149 -9.17 11.95 -5.23
CA ARG A 149 -8.78 13.35 -5.34
C ARG A 149 -8.06 13.73 -4.06
N VAL A 150 -6.85 14.26 -4.21
CA VAL A 150 -6.01 14.61 -3.06
C VAL A 150 -6.09 16.09 -2.79
N HIS A 151 -6.30 16.45 -1.51
CA HIS A 151 -6.42 17.82 -1.03
C HIS A 151 -5.32 18.75 -1.61
N GLY A 152 -5.76 19.87 -2.18
CA GLY A 152 -4.90 20.89 -2.80
C GLY A 152 -4.50 20.62 -4.26
N LYS A 153 -4.91 19.49 -4.86
CA LYS A 153 -4.72 19.21 -6.30
C LYS A 153 -6.06 18.90 -6.95
N THR A 154 -6.34 19.52 -8.10
CA THR A 154 -7.49 19.19 -8.96
C THR A 154 -7.37 17.83 -9.64
N GLN A 155 -6.18 17.22 -9.59
CA GLN A 155 -5.86 15.99 -10.29
C GLN A 155 -6.41 14.77 -9.54
N VAL A 156 -7.29 14.03 -10.21
CA VAL A 156 -7.70 12.69 -9.83
C VAL A 156 -6.55 11.74 -10.14
N LEU A 157 -6.23 10.86 -9.20
CA LEU A 157 -5.17 9.87 -9.34
C LEU A 157 -5.66 8.48 -8.94
N SER A 158 -5.24 7.49 -9.72
CA SER A 158 -5.53 6.09 -9.42
C SER A 158 -4.46 5.54 -8.48
N ILE A 159 -4.90 4.78 -7.49
CA ILE A 159 -4.06 4.15 -6.47
C ILE A 159 -4.15 2.64 -6.59
N TYR A 160 -3.06 1.95 -6.25
CA TYR A 160 -2.92 0.52 -6.48
C TYR A 160 -2.31 -0.16 -5.24
N THR A 161 -2.60 -1.45 -5.07
CA THR A 161 -1.89 -2.33 -4.14
C THR A 161 -1.18 -3.44 -4.93
N PRO A 162 0.06 -3.81 -4.57
CA PRO A 162 0.68 -5.00 -5.13
C PRO A 162 -0.01 -6.25 -4.56
N MET A 163 -0.35 -7.21 -5.42
CA MET A 163 -0.92 -8.50 -4.98
C MET A 163 0.17 -9.58 -4.88
N ALA A 164 1.01 -9.69 -5.91
CA ALA A 164 2.04 -10.70 -6.01
C ALA A 164 3.20 -10.23 -6.90
N ARG A 165 4.33 -10.95 -6.84
CA ARG A 165 5.42 -10.83 -7.83
C ARG A 165 5.02 -11.53 -9.13
N THR A 166 5.54 -11.04 -10.26
CA THR A 166 5.33 -11.66 -11.57
C THR A 166 6.05 -13.01 -11.68
N ILE A 167 5.55 -13.88 -12.56
CA ILE A 167 6.12 -15.22 -12.86
C ILE A 167 7.61 -15.14 -13.18
N ALA A 168 8.00 -14.19 -14.04
CA ALA A 168 9.38 -14.02 -14.48
C ALA A 168 10.33 -13.75 -13.29
N GLU A 169 9.86 -12.97 -12.32
CA GLU A 169 10.64 -12.61 -11.13
C GLU A 169 10.72 -13.78 -10.14
N ASN A 170 9.62 -14.51 -9.92
CA ASN A 170 9.61 -15.69 -9.06
C ASN A 170 10.50 -16.81 -9.60
N ALA A 171 10.51 -17.01 -10.93
CA ALA A 171 11.40 -17.95 -11.60
C ALA A 171 12.87 -17.54 -11.48
N ALA A 172 13.18 -16.24 -11.59
CA ALA A 172 14.55 -15.73 -11.46
C ALA A 172 15.14 -15.89 -10.04
N ILE A 173 14.31 -15.92 -9.00
CA ILE A 173 14.72 -16.08 -7.60
C ILE A 173 14.75 -17.56 -7.17
N GLY A 174 14.38 -18.49 -8.06
CA GLY A 174 14.41 -19.93 -7.77
C GLY A 174 13.30 -20.41 -6.84
N SER A 175 12.20 -19.65 -6.71
CA SER A 175 10.99 -20.14 -6.05
C SER A 175 10.32 -21.13 -6.99
N HIS A 176 10.40 -22.42 -6.68
CA HIS A 176 9.71 -23.49 -7.39
C HIS A 176 8.73 -24.17 -6.43
N ASN A 177 7.63 -23.49 -6.11
CA ASN A 177 6.51 -24.14 -5.43
C ASN A 177 5.40 -24.45 -6.43
N THR A 178 4.93 -25.70 -6.45
CA THR A 178 3.80 -26.15 -7.27
C THR A 178 2.48 -25.46 -6.92
N ASP A 179 2.40 -24.85 -5.72
CA ASP A 179 1.28 -24.03 -5.25
C ASP A 179 1.19 -22.66 -5.96
N ASP A 180 2.28 -22.21 -6.61
CA ASP A 180 2.35 -20.91 -7.28
C ASP A 180 1.34 -20.82 -8.44
N ASN A 181 1.11 -21.92 -9.18
CA ASN A 181 0.16 -21.94 -10.30
C ASN A 181 -1.31 -21.84 -9.85
N VAL A 182 -1.64 -22.42 -8.69
CA VAL A 182 -2.99 -22.43 -8.14
C VAL A 182 -3.30 -21.06 -7.53
N ASN A 183 -2.41 -20.54 -6.69
CA ASN A 183 -2.52 -19.18 -6.13
C ASN A 183 -2.60 -18.12 -7.22
N GLN A 184 -1.83 -18.26 -8.29
CA GLN A 184 -1.82 -17.32 -9.41
C GLN A 184 -3.09 -17.35 -10.27
N LYS A 185 -3.73 -18.51 -10.44
CA LYS A 185 -5.04 -18.57 -11.10
C LYS A 185 -6.09 -17.87 -10.24
N TYR A 186 -6.11 -18.15 -8.93
CA TYR A 186 -7.01 -17.49 -8.00
C TYR A 186 -6.83 -15.97 -8.00
N GLU A 187 -5.59 -15.48 -7.98
CA GLU A 187 -5.28 -14.05 -8.09
C GLU A 187 -5.81 -13.43 -9.40
N LYS A 188 -5.68 -14.14 -10.53
CA LYS A 188 -6.14 -13.64 -11.83
C LYS A 188 -7.67 -13.58 -11.92
N ASP A 189 -8.36 -14.62 -11.46
CA ASP A 189 -9.82 -14.68 -11.47
C ASP A 189 -10.41 -13.65 -10.48
N GLU A 190 -9.81 -13.52 -9.29
CA GLU A 190 -10.15 -12.48 -8.29
C GLU A 190 -9.95 -11.07 -8.87
N LEU A 191 -8.82 -10.80 -9.53
CA LEU A 191 -8.53 -9.49 -10.11
C LEU A 191 -9.50 -9.13 -11.24
N ALA A 192 -9.84 -10.08 -12.11
CA ALA A 192 -10.81 -9.86 -13.19
C ALA A 192 -12.21 -9.55 -12.62
N LEU A 193 -12.63 -10.29 -11.60
CA LEU A 193 -13.90 -10.07 -10.93
C LEU A 193 -13.94 -8.72 -10.20
N TRP A 194 -12.82 -8.32 -9.59
CA TRP A 194 -12.64 -7.00 -8.99
C TRP A 194 -12.76 -5.86 -10.00
N GLN A 195 -12.16 -6.00 -11.19
CA GLN A 195 -12.28 -5.00 -12.25
C GLN A 195 -13.74 -4.82 -12.69
N LEU A 196 -14.51 -5.91 -12.81
CA LEU A 196 -15.94 -5.87 -13.11
C LEU A 196 -16.73 -5.19 -11.97
N ALA A 197 -16.41 -5.49 -10.72
CA ALA A 197 -17.04 -4.86 -9.55
C ALA A 197 -16.81 -3.35 -9.53
N LEU A 198 -15.58 -2.90 -9.78
CA LEU A 198 -15.19 -1.49 -9.79
C LEU A 198 -15.78 -0.73 -10.99
N GLN A 199 -15.88 -1.38 -12.16
CA GLN A 199 -16.54 -0.80 -13.32
C GLN A 199 -18.04 -0.60 -13.06
N ALA A 200 -18.73 -1.62 -12.56
CA ALA A 200 -20.15 -1.52 -12.21
C ALA A 200 -20.40 -0.46 -11.13
N TYR A 201 -19.50 -0.36 -10.14
CA TYR A 201 -19.50 0.69 -9.12
C TYR A 201 -19.47 2.10 -9.75
N ARG A 202 -18.53 2.35 -10.67
CA ARG A 202 -18.38 3.64 -11.36
C ARG A 202 -19.58 3.99 -12.25
N LEU A 203 -20.24 2.97 -12.80
CA LEU A 203 -21.48 3.14 -13.59
C LEU A 203 -22.74 3.23 -12.72
N GLN A 204 -22.61 3.30 -11.40
CA GLN A 204 -23.73 3.33 -10.44
C GLN A 204 -24.65 2.09 -10.53
N GLN A 205 -24.15 0.99 -11.09
CA GLN A 205 -24.87 -0.28 -11.20
C GLN A 205 -24.74 -1.08 -9.91
N TRP A 206 -25.33 -0.56 -8.84
CA TRP A 206 -25.06 -1.00 -7.48
C TRP A 206 -25.34 -2.48 -7.23
N ASP A 207 -26.40 -3.04 -7.82
CA ASP A 207 -26.75 -4.44 -7.61
C ASP A 207 -25.79 -5.39 -8.33
N ILE A 208 -25.27 -4.96 -9.49
CA ILE A 208 -24.25 -5.69 -10.24
C ILE A 208 -22.93 -5.67 -9.47
N SER A 209 -22.49 -4.49 -9.02
CA SER A 209 -21.26 -4.36 -8.22
C SER A 209 -21.35 -5.16 -6.91
N ASN A 210 -22.47 -5.08 -6.19
CA ASN A 210 -22.67 -5.85 -4.95
C ASN A 210 -22.63 -7.37 -5.17
N ARG A 211 -23.09 -7.86 -6.33
CA ARG A 211 -23.02 -9.29 -6.67
C ARG A 211 -21.56 -9.73 -6.78
N TYR A 212 -20.76 -9.01 -7.57
CA TYR A 212 -19.34 -9.30 -7.74
C TYR A 212 -18.56 -9.17 -6.42
N LEU A 213 -18.86 -8.16 -5.59
CA LEU A 213 -18.23 -7.99 -4.29
C LEU A 213 -18.53 -9.14 -3.31
N LYS A 214 -19.76 -9.68 -3.32
CA LYS A 214 -20.11 -10.84 -2.49
C LYS A 214 -19.36 -12.10 -2.92
N GLU A 215 -19.18 -12.29 -4.22
CA GLU A 215 -18.40 -13.39 -4.78
C GLU A 215 -16.91 -13.24 -4.45
N LEU A 216 -16.36 -12.03 -4.56
CA LEU A 216 -15.00 -11.72 -4.13
C LEU A 216 -14.76 -12.01 -2.64
N ILE A 217 -15.71 -11.67 -1.77
CA ILE A 217 -15.63 -11.99 -0.33
C ILE A 217 -15.67 -13.51 -0.09
N ALA A 218 -16.42 -14.26 -0.90
CA ALA A 218 -16.43 -15.72 -0.82
C ALA A 218 -15.10 -16.33 -1.26
N ILE A 219 -14.42 -15.73 -2.26
CA ILE A 219 -13.10 -16.14 -2.75
C ILE A 219 -12.00 -15.79 -1.73
N ASN A 220 -11.99 -14.55 -1.24
CA ASN A 220 -10.94 -14.02 -0.36
C ASN A 220 -11.56 -13.19 0.78
N PRO A 221 -12.07 -13.85 1.84
CA PRO A 221 -12.75 -13.18 2.95
C PRO A 221 -11.81 -12.31 3.80
N SER A 222 -10.49 -12.54 3.72
CA SER A 222 -9.48 -11.73 4.40
C SER A 222 -9.23 -10.37 3.76
N ASN A 223 -9.58 -10.20 2.48
CA ASN A 223 -9.43 -8.91 1.81
C ASN A 223 -10.56 -7.95 2.21
N MET A 224 -10.28 -7.17 3.25
CA MET A 224 -11.25 -6.24 3.86
C MET A 224 -11.66 -5.09 2.93
N MET A 225 -10.93 -4.84 1.83
CA MET A 225 -11.28 -3.85 0.82
C MET A 225 -12.65 -4.14 0.19
N TYR A 226 -12.98 -5.40 -0.06
CA TYR A 226 -14.27 -5.76 -0.66
C TYR A 226 -15.45 -5.46 0.27
N ALA A 227 -15.29 -5.75 1.56
CA ALA A 227 -16.27 -5.40 2.58
C ALA A 227 -16.40 -3.87 2.75
N PHE A 228 -15.30 -3.13 2.63
CA PHE A 228 -15.32 -1.67 2.59
C PHE A 228 -16.18 -1.15 1.43
N TYR A 229 -16.01 -1.68 0.21
CA TYR A 229 -16.81 -1.26 -0.95
C TYR A 229 -18.29 -1.61 -0.83
N LEU A 230 -18.65 -2.77 -0.25
CA LEU A 230 -20.05 -3.09 0.02
C LEU A 230 -20.70 -2.06 0.95
N ARG A 231 -20.02 -1.69 2.05
CA ARG A 231 -20.51 -0.67 2.98
C ARG A 231 -20.62 0.70 2.30
N ARG A 232 -19.61 1.04 1.50
CA ARG A 232 -19.58 2.29 0.75
C ARG A 232 -20.74 2.40 -0.24
N ILE A 233 -21.04 1.35 -1.00
CA ILE A 233 -22.20 1.31 -1.91
C ILE A 233 -23.50 1.49 -1.13
N ALA A 234 -23.65 0.84 0.03
CA ALA A 234 -24.84 0.99 0.86
C ALA A 234 -25.07 2.46 1.29
N LEU A 235 -24.00 3.19 1.60
CA LEU A 235 -24.07 4.62 1.93
C LEU A 235 -24.38 5.49 0.70
N LEU A 236 -23.71 5.24 -0.42
CA LEU A 236 -23.88 6.01 -1.66
C LEU A 236 -25.29 5.85 -2.26
N ARG A 237 -25.92 4.68 -2.11
CA ARG A 237 -27.32 4.45 -2.52
C ARG A 237 -28.32 5.40 -1.85
N LEU A 238 -27.99 5.93 -0.69
CA LEU A 238 -28.84 6.88 0.04
C LEU A 238 -28.62 8.33 -0.40
N GLN A 239 -27.65 8.59 -1.29
CA GLN A 239 -27.28 9.91 -1.76
C GLN A 239 -27.78 10.12 -3.19
N SER A 240 -28.17 11.36 -3.50
CA SER A 240 -28.39 11.78 -4.90
C SER A 240 -27.04 12.11 -5.53
N LEU A 241 -26.45 11.15 -6.23
CA LEU A 241 -25.21 11.36 -6.98
C LEU A 241 -25.53 11.98 -8.35
N ASP A 242 -24.67 12.88 -8.80
CA ASP A 242 -24.73 13.38 -10.17
C ASP A 242 -24.45 12.22 -11.14
N SER A 243 -25.15 12.23 -12.28
CA SER A 243 -24.84 11.43 -13.45
C SER A 243 -23.38 11.55 -13.93
N SER A 244 -22.72 12.69 -13.66
CA SER A 244 -21.32 12.95 -13.99
C SER A 244 -20.31 12.34 -13.00
N TRP A 245 -20.79 11.76 -11.89
CA TRP A 245 -19.92 11.16 -10.87
C TRP A 245 -19.17 9.94 -11.43
N ASP A 246 -17.85 9.98 -11.35
CA ASP A 246 -16.93 9.03 -11.99
C ASP A 246 -16.37 7.97 -11.03
N GLY A 247 -16.94 7.86 -9.84
CA GLY A 247 -16.47 6.97 -8.78
C GLY A 247 -15.35 7.55 -7.90
N THR A 248 -14.89 8.77 -8.17
CA THR A 248 -13.77 9.35 -7.42
C THR A 248 -14.12 9.58 -5.95
N SER A 249 -13.19 9.20 -5.07
CA SER A 249 -13.23 9.51 -3.64
C SER A 249 -12.62 10.86 -3.35
N ASP A 250 -13.34 11.69 -2.61
CA ASP A 250 -12.81 12.91 -2.00
C ASP A 250 -12.42 12.64 -0.56
N PHE A 251 -11.11 12.74 -0.27
CA PHE A 251 -10.60 12.73 1.09
C PHE A 251 -10.21 14.17 1.44
N SER A 252 -11.10 14.80 2.21
CA SER A 252 -10.97 16.17 2.70
C SER A 252 -9.91 16.30 3.78
#